data_AF-A0A0L1J2K9-F1
#
_entry.id   AF-A0A0L1J2K9-F1
#
_cell.length_a   1.000
_cell.length_b   1.000
_cell.length_c   1.000
_cell.angle_alpha   90.00
_cell.angle_beta   90.00
_cell.angle_gamma   90.00
#
_symmetry.space_group_name_H-M   'P 1'
#
loop_
_entity.id
_entity.type
_entity.pdbx_description
1 polymer ?
#
loop_
_entity_poly.entity_id
_entity_poly.type
_entity_poly.pdbx_seq_one_letter_code
_entity_poly.pdbx_strand_id
1 'polypeptide(L)'
;MKNDLQKETDPVPDGYILFILMNYLPGVQLSEAIFWGLEASEREQIRQAFKLAWLDCIRSGILPALQDIEHVFWDGAANKAYITSFRMSEPAGADIMWRDTEWIAWDMAKPQDKYAWYKDKNPHPDMSKWTL
;
A
#
# COMPACT_ATOMS: atom_id res chain seq x y z
N MET A 1 2.91 9.66 -21.93
CA MET A 1 3.51 10.39 -20.80
C MET A 1 3.79 11.81 -21.28
N LYS A 2 3.30 12.84 -20.58
CA LYS A 2 3.54 14.24 -20.95
C LYS A 2 4.77 14.73 -20.19
N ASN A 3 5.63 15.53 -20.83
CA ASN A 3 6.67 16.29 -20.16
C ASN A 3 6.56 17.78 -20.54
N ASP A 4 7.03 18.65 -19.65
CA ASP A 4 7.22 20.08 -19.91
C ASP A 4 8.59 20.50 -19.32
N LEU A 5 9.12 21.65 -19.76
CA LEU A 5 10.26 22.29 -19.10
C LEU A 5 9.78 23.09 -17.88
N GLN A 6 10.57 23.04 -16.81
CA GLN A 6 10.35 23.81 -15.59
C GLN A 6 10.85 25.25 -15.78
N LYS A 7 10.09 26.21 -15.26
CA LYS A 7 10.39 27.65 -15.32
C LYS A 7 11.46 28.02 -14.29
N GLU A 8 12.01 29.22 -14.43
CA GLU A 8 12.94 29.84 -13.46
C GLU A 8 12.43 29.87 -12.01
N THR A 9 11.12 29.88 -11.82
CA THR A 9 10.48 29.91 -10.50
C THR A 9 10.12 28.54 -9.95
N ASP A 10 10.29 27.48 -10.75
CA ASP A 10 9.94 26.11 -10.36
C ASP A 10 11.10 25.47 -9.58
N PRO A 11 10.88 24.32 -8.90
CA PRO A 11 11.89 23.72 -8.03
C PRO A 11 13.20 23.31 -8.73
N VAL A 12 13.15 23.02 -10.03
CA VAL A 12 14.32 22.68 -10.84
C VAL A 12 14.31 23.52 -12.13
N PRO A 13 14.80 24.78 -12.10
CA PRO A 13 14.90 25.62 -13.29
C PRO A 13 15.65 24.92 -14.44
N ASP A 14 15.14 25.08 -15.66
CA ASP A 14 15.59 24.39 -16.89
C ASP A 14 15.49 22.85 -16.87
N GLY A 15 14.99 22.28 -15.77
CA GLY A 15 14.71 20.85 -15.63
C GLY A 15 13.45 20.44 -16.37
N TYR A 16 13.14 19.14 -16.31
CA TYR A 16 11.89 18.59 -16.85
C TYR A 16 10.92 18.28 -15.72
N ILE A 17 9.62 18.41 -16.00
CA ILE A 17 8.54 17.86 -15.19
C ILE A 17 7.79 16.82 -16.00
N LEU A 18 7.54 15.65 -15.39
CA LEU A 18 6.83 14.54 -16.01
C LEU A 18 5.45 14.39 -15.38
N PHE A 19 4.43 14.26 -16.22
CA PHE A 19 3.05 14.07 -15.78
C PHE A 19 2.56 12.67 -16.16
N ILE A 20 1.99 11.99 -15.18
CA ILE A 20 1.28 10.72 -15.34
C ILE A 20 -0.21 11.02 -15.09
N LEU A 21 -1.02 10.85 -16.13
CA LEU A 21 -2.48 10.92 -15.99
C LEU A 21 -2.98 9.55 -15.54
N MET A 22 -3.74 9.53 -14.46
CA MET A 22 -4.37 8.33 -13.91
C MET A 22 -5.88 8.55 -13.80
N ASN A 23 -6.64 7.45 -13.77
CA ASN A 23 -8.06 7.52 -13.50
C ASN A 23 -8.29 8.03 -12.07
N TYR A 24 -9.30 8.87 -11.90
CA TYR A 24 -9.77 9.25 -10.57
C TYR A 24 -10.34 8.01 -9.88
N LEU A 25 -9.79 7.66 -8.71
CA LEU A 25 -10.24 6.50 -7.95
C LEU A 25 -11.46 6.85 -7.10
N PRO A 26 -12.49 5.97 -7.06
CA PRO A 26 -13.59 6.13 -6.10
C PRO A 26 -13.11 5.84 -4.67
N GLY A 27 -13.94 6.21 -3.70
CA GLY A 27 -13.69 5.92 -2.29
C GLY A 27 -12.85 6.98 -1.59
N VAL A 28 -12.16 6.55 -0.53
CA VAL A 28 -11.36 7.42 0.34
C VAL A 28 -9.92 6.95 0.38
N GLN A 29 -8.98 7.89 0.34
CA GLN A 29 -7.59 7.59 0.67
C GLN A 29 -7.52 7.26 2.16
N LEU A 30 -6.92 6.13 2.50
CA LEU A 30 -6.75 5.75 3.90
C LEU A 30 -5.64 6.59 4.54
N SER A 31 -5.72 6.68 5.85
CA SER A 31 -4.66 7.14 6.75
C SER A 31 -4.76 6.29 8.01
N GLU A 32 -3.75 6.30 8.87
CA GLU A 32 -3.85 5.61 10.17
C GLU A 32 -5.09 6.07 10.95
N ALA A 33 -5.37 7.38 10.98
CA ALA A 33 -6.49 7.93 11.72
C ALA A 33 -7.84 7.44 11.19
N ILE A 34 -7.99 7.35 9.86
CA ILE A 34 -9.20 6.80 9.23
C ILE A 34 -9.29 5.33 9.56
N PHE A 35 -8.28 4.52 9.20
CA PHE A 35 -8.34 3.07 9.31
C PHE A 35 -8.56 2.61 10.76
N TRP A 36 -7.78 3.11 11.72
CA TRP A 36 -7.90 2.73 13.13
C TRP A 36 -9.12 3.33 13.83
N GLY A 37 -9.78 4.32 13.22
CA GLY A 37 -11.07 4.83 13.65
C GLY A 37 -12.27 3.96 13.24
N LEU A 38 -12.08 2.99 12.35
CA LEU A 38 -13.13 2.08 11.88
C LEU A 38 -13.33 0.89 12.82
N GLU A 39 -14.54 0.33 12.78
CA GLU A 39 -14.90 -0.90 13.48
C GLU A 39 -14.02 -2.07 13.02
N ALA A 40 -13.81 -3.05 13.92
CA ALA A 40 -12.94 -4.19 13.63
C ALA A 40 -13.37 -4.99 12.39
N SER A 41 -14.68 -5.11 12.16
CA SER A 41 -15.25 -5.78 10.98
C SER A 41 -14.93 -5.05 9.68
N GLU A 42 -14.95 -3.72 9.67
CA GLU A 42 -14.65 -2.92 8.48
C GLU A 42 -13.14 -2.93 8.19
N ARG A 43 -12.31 -2.84 9.23
CA ARG A 43 -10.85 -3.00 9.07
C ARG A 43 -10.49 -4.37 8.48
N GLU A 44 -11.21 -5.43 8.86
CA GLU A 44 -11.02 -6.76 8.26
C GLU A 44 -11.45 -6.82 6.80
N GLN A 45 -12.55 -6.16 6.41
CA GLN A 45 -12.93 -6.05 5.00
C GLN A 45 -11.85 -5.34 4.18
N ILE A 46 -11.33 -4.23 4.69
CA ILE A 46 -10.23 -3.48 4.06
C ILE A 46 -9.00 -4.36 3.92
N ARG A 47 -8.58 -5.08 4.97
CA ARG A 47 -7.45 -6.01 4.89
C ARG A 47 -7.68 -7.04 3.79
N GLN A 48 -8.81 -7.74 3.77
CA GLN A 48 -9.06 -8.74 2.73
C GLN A 48 -9.03 -8.15 1.31
N ALA A 49 -9.63 -6.98 1.10
CA ALA A 49 -9.60 -6.30 -0.19
C ALA A 49 -8.18 -5.83 -0.58
N PHE A 50 -7.40 -5.33 0.38
CA PHE A 50 -6.00 -4.95 0.18
C PHE A 50 -5.15 -6.16 -0.22
N LYS A 51 -5.28 -7.30 0.47
CA LYS A 51 -4.53 -8.53 0.14
C LYS A 51 -4.76 -8.94 -1.31
N LEU A 52 -6.01 -8.86 -1.77
CA LEU A 52 -6.34 -9.12 -3.18
C LEU A 52 -5.63 -8.13 -4.11
N ALA A 53 -5.71 -6.82 -3.82
CA ALA A 53 -5.01 -5.81 -4.63
C ALA A 53 -3.48 -5.99 -4.65
N TRP A 54 -2.88 -6.38 -3.53
CA TRP A 54 -1.45 -6.67 -3.44
C TRP A 54 -1.07 -7.90 -4.27
N LEU A 55 -1.84 -8.98 -4.16
CA LEU A 55 -1.64 -10.18 -4.98
C LEU A 55 -1.84 -9.89 -6.47
N ASP A 56 -2.74 -8.98 -6.83
CA ASP A 56 -2.94 -8.52 -8.21
C ASP A 56 -1.69 -7.79 -8.75
N CYS A 57 -1.04 -6.98 -7.91
CA CYS A 57 0.24 -6.34 -8.26
C CYS A 57 1.32 -7.39 -8.55
N ILE A 58 1.48 -8.39 -7.66
CA ILE A 58 2.46 -9.47 -7.85
C ILE A 58 2.20 -10.26 -9.13
N ARG A 59 0.94 -10.63 -9.41
CA ARG A 59 0.57 -11.30 -10.67
C ARG A 59 0.85 -10.46 -11.91
N SER A 60 0.87 -9.14 -11.75
CA SER A 60 1.23 -8.19 -12.80
C SER A 60 2.75 -7.95 -12.91
N GLY A 61 3.56 -8.65 -12.10
CA GLY A 61 5.02 -8.52 -12.09
C GLY A 61 5.53 -7.33 -11.29
N ILE A 62 4.71 -6.74 -10.41
CA ILE A 62 5.02 -5.51 -9.68
C ILE A 62 4.98 -5.76 -8.18
N LEU A 63 6.10 -5.52 -7.49
CA LEU A 63 6.19 -5.47 -6.04
C LEU A 63 6.06 -4.00 -5.58
N PRO A 64 4.96 -3.60 -4.91
CA PRO A 64 4.84 -2.25 -4.38
C PRO A 64 5.81 -2.05 -3.20
N ALA A 65 6.71 -1.08 -3.29
CA ALA A 65 7.79 -0.88 -2.30
C ALA A 65 7.56 0.29 -1.33
N LEU A 66 6.62 1.19 -1.62
CA LEU A 66 6.20 2.21 -0.67
C LEU A 66 5.10 1.61 0.21
N GLN A 67 5.52 0.98 1.30
CA GLN A 67 4.65 0.31 2.26
C GLN A 67 4.17 1.35 3.28
N ASP A 68 2.97 1.88 3.06
CA ASP A 68 2.31 2.85 3.94
C ASP A 68 0.80 2.82 3.61
N ILE A 69 -0.03 2.90 4.65
CA ILE A 69 -1.50 2.91 4.47
C ILE A 69 -1.99 4.09 3.64
N GLU A 70 -1.27 5.22 3.61
CA GLU A 70 -1.60 6.39 2.78
C GLU A 70 -1.52 6.10 1.28
N HIS A 71 -0.91 5.00 0.86
CA HIS A 71 -0.89 4.56 -0.53
C HIS A 71 -2.04 3.63 -0.90
N VAL A 72 -3.02 3.47 -0.01
CA VAL A 72 -4.21 2.63 -0.22
C VAL A 72 -5.48 3.49 -0.28
N PHE A 73 -6.28 3.28 -1.33
CA PHE A 73 -7.63 3.81 -1.43
C PHE A 73 -8.65 2.71 -1.12
N TRP A 74 -9.67 3.04 -0.34
CA TRP A 74 -10.77 2.16 0.01
C TRP A 74 -12.08 2.61 -0.62
N ASP A 75 -12.64 1.77 -1.49
CA ASP A 75 -13.99 1.92 -2.05
C ASP A 75 -14.94 0.94 -1.35
N GLY A 76 -15.58 1.43 -0.29
CA GLY A 76 -16.55 0.65 0.48
C GLY A 76 -17.80 0.23 -0.30
N ALA A 77 -18.19 0.97 -1.35
CA ALA A 77 -19.34 0.61 -2.17
C ALA A 77 -19.05 -0.61 -3.05
N ALA A 78 -17.81 -0.72 -3.55
CA ALA A 78 -17.34 -1.86 -4.34
C ALA A 78 -16.65 -2.95 -3.50
N ASN A 79 -16.47 -2.73 -2.20
CA ASN A 79 -15.66 -3.58 -1.32
C ASN A 79 -14.26 -3.84 -1.91
N LYS A 80 -13.61 -2.77 -2.39
CA LYS A 80 -12.36 -2.86 -3.17
C LYS A 80 -11.30 -1.89 -2.66
N ALA A 81 -10.07 -2.38 -2.54
CA ALA A 81 -8.90 -1.57 -2.27
C ALA A 81 -8.09 -1.32 -3.55
N TYR A 82 -7.44 -0.16 -3.63
CA TYR A 82 -6.52 0.19 -4.71
C TYR A 82 -5.18 0.60 -4.10
N ILE A 83 -4.09 -0.01 -4.59
CA ILE A 83 -2.72 0.39 -4.24
C ILE A 83 -2.28 1.45 -5.24
N THR A 84 -1.68 2.53 -4.73
CA THR A 84 -1.19 3.68 -5.50
C THR A 84 0.31 3.87 -5.28
N SER A 85 0.89 4.90 -5.89
CA SER A 85 2.29 5.31 -5.64
C SER A 85 3.36 4.26 -6.00
N PHE A 86 3.31 3.72 -7.23
CA PHE A 86 4.30 2.77 -7.75
C PHE A 86 5.69 3.35 -8.08
N ARG A 87 6.05 4.54 -7.59
CA ARG A 87 7.29 5.24 -7.97
C ARG A 87 8.56 4.44 -7.60
N MET A 88 8.51 3.68 -6.52
CA MET A 88 9.64 2.86 -6.05
C MET A 88 9.40 1.36 -6.24
N SER A 89 8.35 0.96 -6.97
CA SER A 89 8.03 -0.46 -7.13
C SER A 89 9.15 -1.23 -7.82
N GLU A 90 9.32 -2.49 -7.43
CA GLU A 90 10.32 -3.38 -7.98
C GLU A 90 9.66 -4.46 -8.85
N PRO A 91 10.41 -5.12 -9.76
CA PRO A 91 9.93 -6.32 -10.41
C PRO A 91 9.61 -7.41 -9.38
N ALA A 92 8.41 -7.99 -9.44
CA ALA A 92 8.07 -9.11 -8.58
C ALA A 92 8.79 -10.39 -9.04
N GLY A 93 9.61 -10.97 -8.16
CA GLY A 93 10.22 -12.29 -8.34
C GLY A 93 9.19 -13.42 -8.28
N ALA A 94 9.54 -14.59 -8.84
CA ALA A 94 8.66 -15.77 -8.85
C ALA A 94 8.43 -16.39 -7.45
N ASP A 95 9.28 -16.05 -6.49
CA ASP A 95 9.25 -16.50 -5.10
C ASP A 95 8.50 -15.54 -4.16
N ILE A 96 8.07 -14.38 -4.66
CA ILE A 96 7.31 -13.42 -3.87
C ILE A 96 5.92 -13.97 -3.60
N MET A 97 5.61 -14.12 -2.31
CA MET A 97 4.32 -14.57 -1.80
C MET A 97 3.81 -13.62 -0.73
N TRP A 98 2.50 -13.66 -0.50
CA TRP A 98 1.90 -12.92 0.61
C TRP A 98 2.46 -13.40 1.95
N ARG A 99 2.80 -12.45 2.82
CA ARG A 99 3.20 -12.69 4.21
C ARG A 99 2.33 -11.84 5.12
N ASP A 100 1.87 -12.38 6.24
CA ASP A 100 0.97 -11.62 7.12
C ASP A 100 1.68 -10.44 7.80
N THR A 101 3.01 -10.42 7.81
CA THR A 101 3.80 -9.24 8.18
C THR A 101 3.58 -8.04 7.26
N GLU A 102 3.03 -8.23 6.06
CA GLU A 102 2.58 -7.11 5.21
C GLU A 102 1.48 -6.29 5.92
N TRP A 103 0.69 -6.88 6.82
CA TRP A 103 -0.24 -6.07 7.64
C TRP A 103 0.48 -5.05 8.49
N ILE A 104 1.65 -5.39 9.02
CA ILE A 104 2.46 -4.48 9.82
C ILE A 104 3.14 -3.47 8.91
N ALA A 105 3.70 -3.92 7.77
CA ALA A 105 4.41 -3.04 6.85
C ALA A 105 3.52 -1.95 6.24
N TRP A 106 2.22 -2.22 6.09
CA TRP A 106 1.22 -1.28 5.57
C TRP A 106 0.36 -0.64 6.66
N ASP A 107 0.82 -0.63 7.92
CA ASP A 107 0.16 -0.01 9.08
C ASP A 107 -1.27 -0.51 9.38
N MET A 108 -1.64 -1.67 8.86
CA MET A 108 -2.93 -2.36 9.05
C MET A 108 -2.93 -3.35 10.23
N ALA A 109 -1.79 -3.51 10.92
CA ALA A 109 -1.64 -4.25 12.15
C ALA A 109 -0.57 -3.62 13.07
N LYS A 110 -0.81 -3.63 14.38
CA LYS A 110 0.11 -3.13 15.41
C LYS A 110 0.57 -4.27 16.32
N PRO A 111 1.84 -4.74 16.25
CA PRO A 111 2.34 -5.76 17.16
C PRO A 111 2.53 -5.18 18.58
N GLN A 112 2.17 -5.92 19.65
CA GLN A 112 2.26 -5.44 21.03
C GLN A 112 3.68 -5.48 21.68
N ASP A 113 4.75 -5.73 20.92
CA ASP A 113 6.12 -5.93 21.44
C ASP A 113 7.20 -5.45 20.45
N LYS A 114 8.49 -5.58 20.80
CA LYS A 114 9.64 -5.46 19.87
C LYS A 114 9.70 -6.59 18.83
N TYR A 115 8.55 -7.00 18.27
CA TYR A 115 8.47 -8.04 17.27
C TYR A 115 9.21 -7.59 16.00
N ALA A 116 10.36 -8.21 15.76
CA ALA A 116 11.21 -7.93 14.61
C ALA A 116 10.64 -8.63 13.35
N TRP A 117 9.45 -8.21 12.92
CA TRP A 117 8.70 -8.81 11.81
C TRP A 117 9.52 -8.96 10.53
N TYR A 118 10.38 -8.00 10.22
CA TYR A 118 11.26 -8.02 9.04
C TYR A 118 12.34 -9.13 9.08
N LYS A 119 12.59 -9.74 10.25
CA LYS A 119 13.51 -10.89 10.40
C LYS A 119 12.79 -12.23 10.45
N ASP A 120 11.47 -12.22 10.69
CA ASP A 120 10.69 -13.44 10.72
C ASP A 120 10.68 -14.05 9.31
N LYS A 121 10.90 -15.36 9.23
CA LYS A 121 10.88 -16.11 7.96
C LYS A 121 9.58 -16.91 7.80
N ASN A 122 8.77 -17.03 8.84
CA ASN A 122 7.44 -17.61 8.74
C ASN A 122 6.54 -16.66 7.91
N PRO A 123 5.90 -17.12 6.82
CA PRO A 123 4.94 -16.30 6.08
C PRO A 123 3.70 -15.95 6.91
N HIS A 124 3.32 -16.81 7.86
CA HIS A 124 2.11 -16.69 8.69
C HIS A 124 2.48 -16.87 10.17
N PRO A 125 3.18 -15.88 10.80
CA PRO A 125 3.52 -15.92 12.21
C PRO A 125 2.27 -15.88 13.10
N ASP A 126 2.43 -16.20 14.40
CA ASP A 126 1.35 -16.03 15.36
C ASP A 126 1.01 -14.54 15.55
N MET A 127 -0.22 -14.17 15.17
CA MET A 127 -0.75 -12.82 15.24
C MET A 127 -1.60 -12.57 16.50
N SER A 128 -1.66 -13.51 17.45
CA SER A 128 -2.49 -13.39 18.67
C SER A 128 -2.17 -12.16 19.52
N LYS A 129 -0.94 -11.64 19.41
CA LYS A 129 -0.46 -10.43 20.08
C LYS A 129 -0.48 -9.19 19.20
N TRP A 130 -1.09 -9.26 18.02
CA TRP A 130 -1.23 -8.11 17.14
C TRP A 130 -2.60 -7.50 17.36
N THR A 131 -2.64 -6.17 17.39
CA THR A 131 -3.89 -5.47 17.17
C THR A 131 -4.11 -5.50 15.67
N LEU A 132 -5.08 -6.29 15.23
CA LEU A 132 -5.57 -6.27 13.86
C LEU A 132 -6.63 -5.19 13.77
#